data_AF-A0A940XKM5-F1
#
_entry.id   AF-A0A940XKM5-F1
#
_cell.length_a   1.000
_cell.length_b   1.000
_cell.length_c   1.000
_cell.angle_alpha   90.00
_cell.angle_beta   90.00
_cell.angle_gamma   90.00
#
_symmetry.space_group_name_H-M   'P 1'
#
loop_
_entity.id
_entity.type
_entity.pdbx_description
1 polymer ?
#
loop_
_entity_poly.entity_id
_entity_poly.type
_entity_poly.pdbx_seq_one_letter_code
_entity_poly.pdbx_strand_id
1 'polypeptide(L)'
;MTSPLSPSASPSPSFPSGSASGSVSGSVLDLAPVVPVVVVHDLADAVPLARALVAGGLPAIEVTLRTPVAVEAIRAVAREVPEAVVGAGTLVKPDQVDEVVAAGARFLVSPGWTDTLLAAMRGSGVPFLPGVSTTSEVVALLERGVREMKFFPAEAAGGTAYLRALAGPLPQARFCPTGGIGPASAPEYLALPNVGCVGGSWMLPADAIADRDWGRVEALARSAAALSAGGTCR
;
A
#
# COMPACT_ATOMS: atom_id res chain seq x y z
N MET A 1 -26.12 -11.11 69.73
CA MET A 1 -26.54 -10.38 68.52
C MET A 1 -25.94 -8.98 68.60
N THR A 2 -24.88 -8.70 67.83
CA THR A 2 -24.46 -7.35 67.39
C THR A 2 -23.11 -7.49 66.67
N SER A 3 -23.15 -7.51 65.34
CA SER A 3 -21.99 -7.40 64.46
C SER A 3 -21.53 -5.94 64.35
N PRO A 4 -20.22 -5.65 64.20
CA PRO A 4 -19.73 -4.32 63.88
C PRO A 4 -19.77 -4.04 62.37
N LEU A 5 -20.08 -2.77 62.03
CA LEU A 5 -20.17 -2.20 60.70
C LEU A 5 -18.78 -1.98 60.08
N SER A 6 -18.58 -2.45 58.85
CA SER A 6 -17.42 -2.09 58.00
C SER A 6 -17.69 -0.79 57.22
N PRO A 7 -16.69 0.08 57.01
CA PRO A 7 -16.87 1.30 56.22
C PRO A 7 -16.77 1.02 54.70
N SER A 8 -17.68 1.64 53.96
CA SER A 8 -17.81 1.63 52.49
C SER A 8 -16.65 2.37 51.83
N ALA A 9 -15.95 1.70 50.91
CA ALA A 9 -14.96 2.31 50.01
C ALA A 9 -15.67 2.86 48.77
N SER A 10 -15.44 4.12 48.45
CA SER A 10 -15.94 4.80 47.25
C SER A 10 -15.18 4.33 46.00
N PRO A 11 -15.86 4.11 44.85
CA PRO A 11 -15.19 3.74 43.61
C PRO A 11 -14.53 4.96 42.93
N SER A 12 -13.27 4.79 42.53
CA SER A 12 -12.52 5.72 41.68
C SER A 12 -13.13 5.81 40.27
N PRO A 13 -13.09 6.98 39.59
CA PRO A 13 -13.65 7.11 38.26
C PRO A 13 -12.76 6.40 37.23
N SER A 14 -13.34 5.47 36.50
CA SER A 14 -12.78 4.84 35.31
C SER A 14 -12.81 5.82 34.13
N PHE A 15 -11.64 6.08 33.54
CA PHE A 15 -11.54 6.81 32.29
C PHE A 15 -11.90 5.89 31.11
N PRO A 16 -12.76 6.31 30.17
CA PRO A 16 -13.07 5.51 29.00
C PRO A 16 -11.90 5.53 28.03
N SER A 17 -11.36 4.35 27.71
CA SER A 17 -10.45 4.14 26.59
C SER A 17 -11.25 4.12 25.28
N GLY A 18 -11.25 5.22 24.55
CA GLY A 18 -11.44 5.28 23.10
C GLY A 18 -10.16 5.86 22.50
N SER A 19 -9.67 5.46 21.33
CA SER A 19 -10.41 5.21 20.10
C SER A 19 -9.62 4.30 19.14
N ALA A 20 -10.36 3.72 18.20
CA ALA A 20 -9.95 2.69 17.26
C ALA A 20 -8.83 3.11 16.30
N SER A 21 -7.72 2.36 16.32
CA SER A 21 -6.82 2.28 15.17
C SER A 21 -7.39 1.22 14.21
N GLY A 22 -8.04 1.66 13.14
CA GLY A 22 -8.48 0.77 12.07
C GLY A 22 -7.26 0.20 11.36
N SER A 23 -6.77 -0.96 11.83
CA SER A 23 -5.85 -1.78 11.05
C SER A 23 -6.59 -2.22 9.79
N VAL A 24 -5.93 -2.13 8.64
CA VAL A 24 -6.45 -2.70 7.40
C VAL A 24 -6.39 -4.22 7.59
N SER A 25 -7.52 -4.84 7.93
CA SER A 25 -7.61 -6.29 8.16
C SER A 25 -7.63 -7.10 6.85
N GLY A 26 -7.04 -6.58 5.77
CA GLY A 26 -7.13 -7.12 4.41
C GLY A 26 -5.84 -6.94 3.62
N SER A 27 -5.72 -7.69 2.52
CA SER A 27 -4.59 -7.60 1.60
C SER A 27 -4.55 -6.23 0.93
N VAL A 28 -3.34 -5.66 0.80
CA VAL A 28 -3.10 -4.44 -0.01
C VAL A 28 -3.51 -4.68 -1.47
N LEU A 29 -3.35 -5.91 -1.95
CA LEU A 29 -3.63 -6.30 -3.32
C LEU A 29 -5.12 -6.25 -3.67
N ASP A 30 -6.00 -6.23 -2.66
CA ASP A 30 -7.44 -6.31 -2.83
C ASP A 30 -8.13 -4.95 -2.60
N LEU A 31 -7.37 -3.88 -2.31
CA LEU A 31 -7.92 -2.55 -2.02
C LEU A 31 -8.41 -1.81 -3.26
N ALA A 32 -7.72 -1.99 -4.39
CA ALA A 32 -8.03 -1.37 -5.67
C ALA A 32 -7.31 -2.14 -6.80
N PRO A 33 -7.81 -2.12 -8.04
CA PRO A 33 -7.12 -2.73 -9.19
C PRO A 33 -5.78 -2.04 -9.48
N VAL A 34 -5.63 -0.78 -9.07
CA VAL A 34 -4.43 0.03 -9.29
C VAL A 34 -4.02 0.72 -8.00
N VAL A 35 -2.73 0.64 -7.65
CA VAL A 35 -2.11 1.42 -6.57
C VAL A 35 -1.31 2.56 -7.20
N PRO A 36 -1.73 3.84 -7.04
CA PRO A 36 -0.95 4.98 -7.49
C PRO A 36 0.41 5.04 -6.79
N VAL A 37 1.48 5.08 -7.59
CA VAL A 37 2.86 5.25 -7.13
C VAL A 37 3.19 6.74 -7.18
N VAL A 38 3.07 7.41 -6.04
CA VAL A 38 3.14 8.87 -5.91
C VAL A 38 4.56 9.33 -5.56
N VAL A 39 5.03 10.36 -6.24
CA VAL A 39 6.21 11.15 -5.87
C VAL A 39 5.73 12.55 -5.53
N VAL A 40 5.92 12.99 -4.28
CA VAL A 40 5.48 14.31 -3.81
C VAL A 40 6.68 15.25 -3.77
N HIS A 41 6.68 16.29 -4.60
CA HIS A 41 7.75 17.29 -4.63
C HIS A 41 7.48 18.50 -3.73
N ASP A 42 6.23 18.96 -3.69
CA ASP A 42 5.75 20.01 -2.78
C ASP A 42 4.78 19.39 -1.76
N LEU A 43 5.02 19.64 -0.48
CA LEU A 43 4.18 19.13 0.60
C LEU A 43 2.73 19.65 0.49
N ALA A 44 2.54 20.86 -0.05
CA ALA A 44 1.21 21.46 -0.22
C ALA A 44 0.31 20.65 -1.18
N ASP A 45 0.90 19.86 -2.07
CA ASP A 45 0.17 19.08 -3.06
C ASP A 45 -0.31 17.72 -2.51
N ALA A 46 0.26 17.24 -1.40
CA ALA A 46 0.02 15.90 -0.88
C ALA A 46 -1.46 15.61 -0.56
N VAL A 47 -2.11 16.49 0.20
CA VAL A 47 -3.50 16.32 0.64
C VAL A 47 -4.50 16.50 -0.52
N PRO A 48 -4.43 17.56 -1.35
CA PRO A 48 -5.27 17.69 -2.53
C PRO A 48 -5.14 16.52 -3.50
N LEU A 49 -3.91 16.07 -3.76
CA LEU A 49 -3.66 14.91 -4.61
C LEU A 49 -4.31 13.63 -4.05
N ALA A 50 -4.13 13.35 -2.76
CA ALA A 50 -4.74 12.19 -2.14
C ALA A 50 -6.27 12.23 -2.21
N ARG A 51 -6.90 13.40 -2.01
CA ARG A 51 -8.35 13.57 -2.17
C ARG A 51 -8.81 13.28 -3.59
N ALA A 52 -8.08 13.75 -4.61
CA ALA A 52 -8.41 13.48 -6.01
C ALA A 52 -8.33 11.97 -6.34
N LEU A 53 -7.30 11.27 -5.85
CA LEU A 53 -7.16 9.83 -6.02
C LEU A 53 -8.29 9.05 -5.35
N VAL A 54 -8.62 9.40 -4.10
CA VAL A 54 -9.74 8.80 -3.35
C VAL A 54 -11.08 9.07 -4.05
N ALA A 55 -11.34 10.30 -4.48
CA ALA A 55 -12.56 10.67 -5.20
C ALA A 55 -12.68 9.93 -6.54
N GLY A 56 -11.55 9.63 -7.19
CA GLY A 56 -11.46 8.76 -8.36
C GLY A 56 -11.57 7.26 -8.05
N GLY A 57 -11.75 6.84 -6.80
CA GLY A 57 -11.92 5.43 -6.43
C GLY A 57 -10.61 4.65 -6.23
N LEU A 58 -9.47 5.33 -6.04
CA LEU A 58 -8.18 4.71 -5.72
C LEU A 58 -7.75 5.06 -4.28
N PRO A 59 -8.28 4.36 -3.25
CA PRO A 59 -8.00 4.70 -1.85
C PRO A 59 -6.61 4.24 -1.38
N ALA A 60 -6.00 3.23 -2.00
CA ALA A 60 -4.67 2.74 -1.63
C ALA A 60 -3.59 3.56 -2.33
N ILE A 61 -2.84 4.39 -1.60
CA ILE A 61 -1.89 5.35 -2.18
C ILE A 61 -0.46 5.03 -1.70
N GLU A 62 0.46 4.67 -2.61
CA GLU A 62 1.87 4.44 -2.30
C GLU A 62 2.66 5.76 -2.43
N VAL A 63 2.90 6.45 -1.31
CA VAL A 63 3.80 7.62 -1.29
C VAL A 63 5.24 7.14 -1.22
N THR A 64 6.02 7.42 -2.26
CA THR A 64 7.41 6.95 -2.35
C THR A 64 8.38 7.84 -1.58
N LEU A 65 9.31 7.25 -0.81
CA LEU A 65 10.42 7.96 -0.15
C LEU A 65 11.52 8.36 -1.16
N ARG A 66 11.13 9.12 -2.18
CA ARG A 66 12.03 9.63 -3.24
C ARG A 66 12.28 11.13 -3.13
N THR A 67 11.64 11.79 -2.16
CA THR A 67 11.77 13.22 -1.90
C THR A 67 11.88 13.48 -0.39
N PRO A 68 12.49 14.60 0.03
CA PRO A 68 12.64 14.93 1.46
C PRO A 68 11.31 15.14 2.19
N VAL A 69 10.23 15.46 1.47
CA VAL A 69 8.91 15.75 2.05
C VAL A 69 8.00 14.52 2.18
N ALA A 70 8.44 13.34 1.72
CA ALA A 70 7.58 12.16 1.63
C ALA A 70 6.98 11.71 2.97
N VAL A 71 7.75 11.74 4.06
CA VAL A 71 7.28 11.34 5.40
C VAL A 71 6.24 12.34 5.93
N GLU A 72 6.48 13.64 5.76
CA GLU A 72 5.48 14.66 6.11
C GLU A 72 4.23 14.57 5.23
N ALA A 73 4.37 14.20 3.95
CA ALA A 73 3.24 13.97 3.06
C ALA A 73 2.38 12.79 3.54
N ILE A 74 3.00 11.67 3.94
CA ILE A 74 2.29 10.54 4.55
C ILE A 74 1.52 11.01 5.79
N ARG A 75 2.17 11.78 6.68
CA ARG A 75 1.55 12.31 7.89
C ARG A 75 0.36 13.23 7.61
N ALA A 76 0.50 14.14 6.66
CA ALA A 76 -0.56 15.05 6.26
C ALA A 76 -1.75 14.29 5.68
N VAL A 77 -1.51 13.34 4.76
CA VAL A 77 -2.57 12.53 4.15
C VAL A 77 -3.28 11.66 5.20
N ALA A 78 -2.53 10.96 6.06
CA ALA A 78 -3.09 10.11 7.11
C ALA A 78 -4.02 10.89 8.06
N ARG A 79 -3.69 12.16 8.33
CA ARG A 79 -4.47 13.05 9.21
C ARG A 79 -5.68 13.67 8.51
N GLU A 80 -5.55 14.09 7.26
CA GLU A 80 -6.51 14.99 6.60
C GLU A 80 -7.37 14.31 5.53
N VAL A 81 -7.07 13.05 5.19
CA VAL A 81 -7.80 12.22 4.22
C VAL A 81 -8.00 10.81 4.82
N PRO A 82 -8.84 10.65 5.84
CA PRO A 82 -9.02 9.36 6.53
C PRO A 82 -9.53 8.22 5.64
N GLU A 83 -10.14 8.54 4.50
CA GLU A 83 -10.57 7.61 3.45
C GLU A 83 -9.38 7.05 2.64
N ALA A 84 -8.25 7.74 2.65
CA ALA A 84 -7.02 7.22 2.05
C ALA A 84 -6.40 6.14 2.94
N VAL A 85 -6.18 4.98 2.35
CA VAL A 85 -5.24 4.00 2.87
C VAL A 85 -3.86 4.42 2.36
N VAL A 86 -3.24 5.41 3.01
CA VAL A 86 -1.89 5.85 2.65
C VAL A 86 -0.85 4.82 3.10
N GLY A 87 0.03 4.44 2.20
CA GLY A 87 1.19 3.58 2.46
C GLY A 87 2.49 4.26 2.04
N ALA A 88 3.59 3.62 2.41
CA ALA A 88 4.94 4.08 2.11
C ALA A 88 5.64 3.16 1.12
N GLY A 89 6.19 3.72 0.05
CA GLY A 89 6.93 3.00 -0.97
C GLY A 89 8.39 3.40 -1.08
N THR A 90 9.20 2.61 -1.78
CA THR A 90 10.66 2.85 -1.88
C THR A 90 11.37 2.76 -0.52
N LEU A 91 10.89 1.88 0.36
CA LEU A 91 11.61 1.51 1.58
C LEU A 91 12.82 0.64 1.20
N VAL A 92 14.00 1.10 1.54
CA VAL A 92 15.29 0.44 1.23
C VAL A 92 16.15 0.22 2.46
N LYS A 93 15.70 0.70 3.64
CA LYS A 93 16.39 0.51 4.92
C LYS A 93 15.39 0.21 6.05
N PRO A 94 15.80 -0.56 7.07
CA PRO A 94 14.96 -0.89 8.23
C PRO A 94 14.46 0.33 9.02
N ASP A 95 15.31 1.34 9.22
CA ASP A 95 15.00 2.56 9.99
C ASP A 95 13.83 3.37 9.41
N GLN A 96 13.66 3.33 8.09
CA GLN A 96 12.54 3.99 7.40
C GLN A 96 11.19 3.39 7.78
N VAL A 97 11.12 2.11 8.19
CA VAL A 97 9.86 1.43 8.51
C VAL A 97 9.18 2.08 9.72
N ASP A 98 9.92 2.25 10.81
CA ASP A 98 9.39 2.85 12.03
C ASP A 98 8.97 4.31 11.80
N GLU A 99 9.77 5.05 11.03
CA GLU A 99 9.50 6.44 10.67
C GLU A 99 8.17 6.60 9.92
N VAL A 100 7.93 5.78 8.88
CA VAL A 100 6.69 5.89 8.09
C VAL A 100 5.47 5.35 8.81
N VAL A 101 5.63 4.32 9.63
CA VAL A 101 4.54 3.79 10.47
C VAL A 101 4.13 4.83 11.50
N ALA A 102 5.09 5.50 12.15
CA ALA A 102 4.83 6.61 13.05
C ALA A 102 4.20 7.83 12.34
N ALA A 103 4.47 8.01 11.03
CA ALA A 103 3.79 9.00 10.20
C ALA A 103 2.36 8.59 9.80
N GLY A 104 1.94 7.34 10.03
CA GLY A 104 0.59 6.86 9.74
C GLY A 104 0.47 6.02 8.47
N ALA A 105 1.58 5.53 7.91
CA ALA A 105 1.53 4.56 6.81
C ALA A 105 0.78 3.28 7.25
N ARG A 106 -0.19 2.85 6.45
CA ARG A 106 -1.03 1.67 6.68
C ARG A 106 -0.60 0.44 5.90
N PHE A 107 0.32 0.61 4.95
CA PHE A 107 1.04 -0.49 4.30
C PHE A 107 2.43 -0.04 3.84
N LEU A 108 3.30 -1.02 3.60
CA LEU A 108 4.72 -0.80 3.29
C LEU A 108 5.09 -1.47 1.97
N VAL A 109 5.89 -0.80 1.15
CA VAL A 109 6.33 -1.30 -0.15
C VAL A 109 7.82 -1.07 -0.33
N SER A 110 8.54 -2.13 -0.71
CA SER A 110 9.94 -2.06 -1.07
C SER A 110 10.14 -2.48 -2.53
N PRO A 111 11.07 -1.87 -3.28
CA PRO A 111 11.42 -2.32 -4.63
C PRO A 111 12.21 -3.64 -4.63
N GLY A 112 12.70 -4.08 -3.47
CA GLY A 112 13.41 -5.35 -3.29
C GLY A 112 13.15 -5.91 -1.89
N TRP A 113 14.02 -6.80 -1.41
CA TRP A 113 14.05 -7.18 0.00
C TRP A 113 15.43 -7.67 0.43
N THR A 114 15.67 -7.59 1.73
CA THR A 114 16.79 -8.20 2.44
C THR A 114 16.26 -8.80 3.73
N ASP A 115 16.99 -9.68 4.40
CA ASP A 115 16.54 -10.24 5.68
C ASP A 115 16.31 -9.14 6.74
N THR A 116 17.15 -8.10 6.77
CA THR A 116 17.03 -6.99 7.73
C THR A 116 15.81 -6.11 7.44
N LEU A 117 15.56 -5.76 6.19
CA LEU A 117 14.39 -4.96 5.81
C LEU A 117 13.09 -5.76 6.02
N LEU A 118 13.09 -7.04 5.63
CA LEU A 118 11.94 -7.91 5.81
C LEU A 118 11.59 -8.09 7.30
N ALA A 119 12.61 -8.23 8.16
CA ALA A 119 12.39 -8.31 9.60
C ALA A 119 11.72 -7.04 10.16
N ALA A 120 12.16 -5.86 9.72
CA ALA A 120 11.55 -4.59 10.12
C ALA A 120 10.11 -4.46 9.61
N MET A 121 9.87 -4.72 8.32
CA MET A 121 8.53 -4.68 7.72
C MET A 121 7.58 -5.64 8.45
N ARG A 122 8.03 -6.87 8.78
CA ARG A 122 7.24 -7.83 9.55
C ARG A 122 6.99 -7.37 10.99
N GLY A 123 8.01 -6.84 11.66
CA GLY A 123 7.94 -6.37 13.03
C GLY A 123 6.98 -5.19 13.23
N SER A 124 6.76 -4.40 12.18
CA SER A 124 5.83 -3.26 12.21
C SER A 124 4.36 -3.64 12.39
N GLY A 125 3.97 -4.88 12.05
CA GLY A 125 2.59 -5.35 12.11
C GLY A 125 1.64 -4.77 11.05
N VAL A 126 2.11 -3.89 10.16
CA VAL A 126 1.32 -3.39 9.03
C VAL A 126 1.50 -4.27 7.78
N PRO A 127 0.48 -4.41 6.90
CA PRO A 127 0.61 -5.12 5.63
C PRO A 127 1.79 -4.61 4.78
N PHE A 128 2.48 -5.50 4.07
CA PHE A 128 3.66 -5.12 3.31
C PHE A 128 3.87 -5.94 2.03
N LEU A 129 4.50 -5.31 1.04
CA LEU A 129 4.83 -5.87 -0.27
C LEU A 129 6.34 -5.72 -0.52
N PRO A 130 7.17 -6.74 -0.19
CA PRO A 130 8.57 -6.77 -0.57
C PRO A 130 8.72 -7.01 -2.07
N GLY A 131 9.74 -6.41 -2.68
CA GLY A 131 9.96 -6.46 -4.13
C GLY A 131 10.73 -7.68 -4.58
N VAL A 132 10.37 -8.27 -5.72
CA VAL A 132 11.04 -9.41 -6.35
C VAL A 132 11.13 -9.23 -7.86
N SER A 133 12.13 -9.86 -8.46
CA SER A 133 12.36 -9.95 -9.91
C SER A 133 12.66 -11.38 -10.39
N THR A 134 12.98 -12.32 -9.48
CA THR A 134 13.41 -13.67 -9.82
C THR A 134 12.68 -14.76 -9.04
N THR A 135 12.68 -15.99 -9.57
CA THR A 135 11.99 -17.13 -8.95
C THR A 135 12.60 -17.47 -7.60
N SER A 136 13.92 -17.37 -7.46
CA SER A 136 14.62 -17.63 -6.20
C SER A 136 14.23 -16.66 -5.10
N GLU A 137 14.01 -15.37 -5.44
CA GLU A 137 13.53 -14.38 -4.47
C GLU A 137 12.09 -14.67 -4.03
N VAL A 138 11.22 -15.08 -4.97
CA VAL A 138 9.85 -15.51 -4.64
C VAL A 138 9.89 -16.71 -3.70
N VAL A 139 10.67 -17.74 -4.01
CA VAL A 139 10.81 -18.94 -3.17
C VAL A 139 11.31 -18.58 -1.78
N ALA A 140 12.36 -17.77 -1.68
CA ALA A 140 12.94 -17.38 -0.39
C ALA A 140 11.95 -16.59 0.50
N LEU A 141 11.06 -15.79 -0.10
CA LEU A 141 9.99 -15.10 0.62
C LEU A 141 8.85 -16.06 1.03
N LEU A 142 8.49 -17.00 0.17
CA LEU A 142 7.50 -18.04 0.48
C LEU A 142 7.94 -18.93 1.65
N GLU A 143 9.22 -19.31 1.72
CA GLU A 143 9.83 -20.02 2.85
C GLU A 143 9.68 -19.25 4.17
N ARG A 144 9.68 -17.91 4.08
CA ARG A 144 9.48 -16.98 5.20
C ARG A 144 7.99 -16.65 5.43
N GLY A 145 7.08 -17.35 4.76
CA GLY A 145 5.63 -17.17 4.91
C GLY A 145 5.07 -15.88 4.29
N VAL A 146 5.83 -15.17 3.45
CA VAL A 146 5.33 -14.01 2.69
C VAL A 146 4.74 -14.52 1.39
N ARG A 147 3.47 -14.20 1.13
CA ARG A 147 2.74 -14.64 -0.07
C ARG A 147 2.39 -13.53 -1.04
N GLU A 148 2.50 -12.28 -0.62
CA GLU A 148 2.16 -11.10 -1.40
C GLU A 148 3.40 -10.26 -1.62
N MET A 149 3.70 -9.96 -2.87
CA MET A 149 4.97 -9.35 -3.28
C MET A 149 4.73 -8.25 -4.30
N LYS A 150 5.66 -7.29 -4.36
CA LYS A 150 5.76 -6.38 -5.50
C LYS A 150 6.63 -7.04 -6.57
N PHE A 151 6.15 -7.15 -7.80
CA PHE A 151 6.99 -7.58 -8.93
C PHE A 151 7.55 -6.34 -9.62
N PHE A 152 8.85 -6.10 -9.49
CA PHE A 152 9.47 -4.86 -9.91
C PHE A 152 10.92 -5.08 -10.38
N PRO A 153 11.36 -4.45 -11.49
CA PRO A 153 10.57 -3.66 -12.44
C PRO A 153 9.82 -4.54 -13.46
N ALA A 154 8.48 -4.52 -13.44
CA ALA A 154 7.64 -5.55 -14.10
C ALA A 154 7.95 -5.78 -15.58
N GLU A 155 7.88 -4.75 -16.42
CA GLU A 155 8.15 -4.89 -17.86
C GLU A 155 9.58 -5.38 -18.14
N ALA A 156 10.57 -4.79 -17.46
CA ALA A 156 11.97 -5.12 -17.66
C ALA A 156 12.36 -6.51 -17.12
N ALA A 157 11.62 -7.04 -16.14
CA ALA A 157 11.82 -8.36 -15.55
C ALA A 157 11.05 -9.48 -16.27
N GLY A 158 10.48 -9.22 -17.46
CA GLY A 158 9.82 -10.22 -18.30
C GLY A 158 8.28 -10.19 -18.28
N GLY A 159 7.69 -9.24 -17.54
CA GLY A 159 6.28 -8.88 -17.62
C GLY A 159 5.28 -10.01 -17.41
N THR A 160 4.16 -9.96 -18.14
CA THR A 160 3.06 -10.92 -18.02
C THR A 160 3.47 -12.35 -18.36
N ALA A 161 4.41 -12.53 -19.30
CA ALA A 161 4.93 -13.85 -19.66
C ALA A 161 5.65 -14.52 -18.48
N TYR A 162 6.47 -13.74 -17.77
CA TYR A 162 7.18 -14.22 -16.58
C TYR A 162 6.20 -14.59 -15.45
N LEU A 163 5.27 -13.70 -15.11
CA LEU A 163 4.27 -13.96 -14.06
C LEU A 163 3.38 -15.17 -14.38
N ARG A 164 3.01 -15.36 -15.64
CA ARG A 164 2.26 -16.54 -16.09
C ARG A 164 3.05 -17.83 -15.89
N ALA A 165 4.36 -17.80 -16.13
CA ALA A 165 5.24 -18.96 -15.91
C ALA A 165 5.38 -19.31 -14.41
N LEU A 166 5.24 -18.33 -13.51
CA LEU A 166 5.27 -18.57 -12.06
C LEU A 166 3.96 -19.15 -11.50
N ALA A 167 2.82 -18.92 -12.15
CA ALA A 167 1.51 -19.31 -11.62
C ALA A 167 1.35 -20.83 -11.41
N GLY A 168 2.02 -21.64 -12.24
CA GLY A 168 2.02 -23.10 -12.12
C GLY A 168 2.86 -23.62 -10.93
N PRO A 169 4.18 -23.33 -10.87
CA PRO A 169 5.04 -23.85 -9.81
C PRO A 169 4.85 -23.15 -8.45
N LEU A 170 4.37 -21.91 -8.41
CA LEU A 170 4.23 -21.10 -7.19
C LEU A 170 2.80 -20.56 -7.02
N PRO A 171 1.75 -21.41 -6.98
CA PRO A 171 0.35 -20.99 -6.98
C PRO A 171 -0.06 -20.15 -5.76
N GLN A 172 0.72 -20.20 -4.68
CA GLN A 172 0.51 -19.44 -3.46
C GLN A 172 1.06 -18.00 -3.51
N ALA A 173 1.85 -17.66 -4.54
CA ALA A 173 2.43 -16.33 -4.70
C ALA A 173 1.44 -15.40 -5.42
N ARG A 174 1.22 -14.22 -4.85
CA ARG A 174 0.44 -13.13 -5.44
C ARG A 174 1.30 -11.89 -5.62
N PHE A 175 1.01 -11.12 -6.67
CA PHE A 175 1.84 -10.00 -7.07
C PHE A 175 1.04 -8.70 -7.22
N CYS A 176 1.72 -7.59 -6.90
CA CYS A 176 1.47 -6.26 -7.43
C CYS A 176 2.59 -5.91 -8.42
N PRO A 177 2.42 -6.15 -9.73
CA PRO A 177 3.39 -5.76 -10.75
C PRO A 177 3.49 -4.24 -10.82
N THR A 178 4.71 -3.69 -10.87
CA THR A 178 4.95 -2.24 -10.96
C THR A 178 6.18 -1.97 -11.83
N GLY A 179 6.10 -0.93 -12.66
CA GLY A 179 7.21 -0.46 -13.51
C GLY A 179 6.97 -0.76 -14.98
N GLY A 180 6.75 0.29 -15.76
CA GLY A 180 6.41 0.20 -17.20
C GLY A 180 4.94 -0.09 -17.49
N ILE A 181 4.08 -0.18 -16.47
CA ILE A 181 2.65 -0.47 -16.63
C ILE A 181 1.87 0.83 -16.87
N GLY A 182 0.96 0.79 -17.84
CA GLY A 182 0.06 1.90 -18.18
C GLY A 182 -1.32 1.40 -18.58
N PRO A 183 -2.22 2.29 -19.04
CA PRO A 183 -3.61 1.94 -19.37
C PRO A 183 -3.75 0.80 -20.38
N ALA A 184 -2.81 0.71 -21.33
CA ALA A 184 -2.82 -0.31 -22.37
C ALA A 184 -2.40 -1.69 -21.87
N SER A 185 -1.44 -1.77 -20.93
CA SER A 185 -0.89 -3.05 -20.44
C SER A 185 -1.54 -3.54 -19.15
N ALA A 186 -2.07 -2.64 -18.31
CA ALA A 186 -2.68 -3.00 -17.02
C ALA A 186 -3.75 -4.10 -17.11
N PRO A 187 -4.69 -4.11 -18.09
CA PRO A 187 -5.67 -5.18 -18.20
C PRO A 187 -5.05 -6.58 -18.39
N GLU A 188 -3.93 -6.68 -19.10
CA GLU A 188 -3.27 -7.97 -19.34
C GLU A 188 -2.63 -8.55 -18.08
N TYR A 189 -2.07 -7.69 -17.23
CA TYR A 189 -1.58 -8.08 -15.91
C TYR A 189 -2.73 -8.49 -15.00
N LEU A 190 -3.77 -7.68 -14.95
CA LEU A 190 -4.95 -7.88 -14.08
C LEU A 190 -5.76 -9.14 -14.45
N ALA A 191 -5.59 -9.68 -15.65
CA ALA A 191 -6.19 -10.94 -16.07
C ALA A 191 -5.43 -12.19 -15.54
N LEU A 192 -4.24 -12.04 -14.97
CA LEU A 192 -3.46 -13.17 -14.44
C LEU A 192 -3.97 -13.59 -13.05
N PRO A 193 -4.13 -14.89 -12.78
CA PRO A 193 -4.71 -15.38 -11.52
C PRO A 193 -3.85 -15.11 -10.28
N ASN A 194 -2.54 -14.85 -10.48
CA ASN A 194 -1.59 -14.51 -9.44
C ASN A 194 -1.33 -12.99 -9.32
N VAL A 195 -2.11 -12.15 -9.99
CA VAL A 195 -2.04 -10.69 -9.87
C VAL A 195 -3.28 -10.18 -9.16
N GLY A 196 -3.10 -9.49 -8.04
CA GLY A 196 -4.23 -8.89 -7.30
C GLY A 196 -4.52 -7.45 -7.73
N CYS A 197 -3.48 -6.67 -7.94
CA CYS A 197 -3.54 -5.31 -8.45
C CYS A 197 -2.26 -4.98 -9.24
N VAL A 198 -2.19 -3.81 -9.86
CA VAL A 198 -0.96 -3.27 -10.47
C VAL A 198 -0.58 -1.95 -9.81
N GLY A 199 0.71 -1.61 -9.81
CA GLY A 199 1.22 -0.31 -9.41
C GLY A 199 1.60 0.54 -10.61
N GLY A 200 1.27 1.82 -10.59
CA GLY A 200 1.66 2.74 -11.67
C GLY A 200 1.42 4.21 -11.35
N SER A 201 1.91 5.08 -12.23
CA SER A 201 1.86 6.54 -12.08
C SER A 201 1.15 7.25 -13.23
N TRP A 202 0.49 6.53 -14.14
CA TRP A 202 -0.12 7.14 -15.34
C TRP A 202 -1.32 8.05 -15.04
N MET A 203 -1.90 7.94 -13.83
CA MET A 203 -2.92 8.85 -13.30
C MET A 203 -2.33 10.12 -12.69
N LEU A 204 -1.01 10.25 -12.67
CA LEU A 204 -0.26 11.37 -12.10
C LEU A 204 0.61 12.08 -13.16
N PRO A 205 0.06 12.57 -14.29
CA PRO A 205 0.85 13.32 -15.27
C PRO A 205 1.55 14.51 -14.62
N ALA A 206 2.84 14.70 -14.91
CA ALA A 206 3.64 15.74 -14.27
C ALA A 206 3.10 17.16 -14.52
N ASP A 207 2.52 17.40 -15.69
CA ASP A 207 1.83 18.64 -16.05
C ASP A 207 0.58 18.86 -15.18
N ALA A 208 -0.25 17.83 -15.00
CA ALA A 208 -1.44 17.93 -14.16
C ALA A 208 -1.10 18.21 -12.68
N ILE A 209 -0.02 17.63 -12.16
CA ILE A 209 0.46 17.93 -10.80
C ILE A 209 1.00 19.35 -10.70
N ALA A 210 1.85 19.77 -11.66
CA ALA A 210 2.44 21.11 -11.67
C ALA A 210 1.37 22.22 -11.75
N ASP A 211 0.32 22.00 -12.54
CA ASP A 211 -0.79 22.94 -12.71
C ASP A 211 -1.87 22.80 -11.62
N ARG A 212 -1.72 21.84 -10.68
CA ARG A 212 -2.71 21.48 -9.67
C ARG A 212 -4.09 21.15 -10.26
N ASP A 213 -4.10 20.51 -11.42
CA ASP A 213 -5.29 20.01 -12.11
C ASP A 213 -5.79 18.71 -11.46
N TRP A 214 -6.31 18.85 -10.23
CA TRP A 214 -6.85 17.74 -9.45
C TRP A 214 -8.06 17.08 -10.12
N GLY A 215 -8.82 17.83 -10.93
CA GLY A 215 -9.94 17.29 -11.69
C GLY A 215 -9.48 16.27 -12.75
N ARG A 216 -8.37 16.56 -13.45
CA ARG A 216 -7.77 15.59 -14.39
C ARG A 216 -7.20 14.37 -13.67
N VAL A 217 -6.55 14.56 -12.52
CA VAL A 217 -6.07 13.42 -11.70
C VAL A 217 -7.24 12.52 -11.26
N GLU A 218 -8.34 13.12 -10.78
CA GLU A 218 -9.54 12.37 -10.39
C GLU A 218 -10.12 11.57 -11.57
N ALA A 219 -10.25 12.18 -12.76
CA ALA A 219 -10.77 11.51 -13.95
C ALA A 219 -9.88 10.32 -14.40
N LEU A 220 -8.56 10.49 -14.33
CA LEU A 220 -7.61 9.41 -14.63
C LEU A 220 -7.65 8.31 -13.57
N ALA A 221 -7.76 8.67 -12.29
CA ALA A 221 -7.92 7.71 -11.20
C ALA A 221 -9.22 6.90 -11.36
N ARG A 222 -10.33 7.55 -11.72
CA ARG A 222 -11.61 6.90 -12.03
C ARG A 222 -11.51 5.90 -13.17
N SER A 223 -10.76 6.25 -14.21
CA SER A 223 -10.53 5.37 -15.35
C SER A 223 -9.69 4.15 -14.96
N ALA A 224 -8.68 4.35 -14.10
CA ALA A 224 -7.86 3.27 -13.55
C ALA A 224 -8.64 2.38 -12.56
N ALA A 225 -9.52 2.95 -11.74
CA ALA A 225 -10.36 2.22 -10.79
C ALA A 225 -11.42 1.34 -11.49
N ALA A 226 -11.83 1.71 -12.70
CA ALA A 226 -12.74 0.92 -13.51
C ALA A 226 -12.07 -0.31 -14.17
N LEU A 227 -10.74 -0.43 -14.10
CA LEU A 227 -10.04 -1.63 -14.54
C LEU A 227 -10.43 -2.80 -13.64
N SER A 228 -10.73 -3.95 -14.23
CA SER A 228 -11.09 -5.14 -13.48
C SER A 228 -9.87 -6.03 -13.33
N ALA A 229 -9.46 -6.35 -12.09
CA ALA A 229 -8.81 -7.62 -11.82
C ALA A 229 -9.80 -8.70 -12.28
N GLY A 230 -9.39 -9.59 -13.19
CA GLY A 230 -10.26 -10.59 -13.76
C GLY A 230 -10.89 -11.43 -12.66
N GLY A 231 -12.10 -11.07 -12.24
CA GLY A 231 -12.88 -11.83 -11.29
C GLY A 231 -13.25 -13.14 -11.96
N THR A 232 -12.59 -14.21 -11.55
CA THR A 232 -13.15 -15.54 -11.75
C THR A 232 -14.56 -15.52 -11.17
N CYS A 233 -15.57 -15.84 -12.00
CA CYS A 233 -16.84 -16.33 -11.50
C CYS A 233 -16.52 -17.36 -10.40
N ARG A 234 -16.87 -17.04 -9.16
CA ARG A 234 -16.92 -18.01 -8.07
C ARG A 234 -18.19 -18.82 -8.18
#